data_AF-A0A9D0HEV0-F1
#
_entry.id   AF-A0A9D0HEV0-F1
#
_cell.length_a   1.000
_cell.length_b   1.000
_cell.length_c   1.000
_cell.angle_alpha   90.00
_cell.angle_beta   90.00
_cell.angle_gamma   90.00
#
_symmetry.space_group_name_H-M   'P 1'
#
loop_
_entity.id
_entity.type
_entity.pdbx_description
1 polymer ?
#
loop_
_entity_poly.entity_id
_entity_poly.type
_entity_poly.pdbx_seq_one_letter_code
_entity_poly.pdbx_strand_id
1 'polypeptide(L)'
;MAFWSKKKAQPAAVCCYGKLTATGDFIRHNNAGAECAAFDHWLSQSINLARESMGESFATHFEPALGVFIYRGEEGDGEPERGLLGVWAASGDSAGRKYPMMVATSYDYEQMLAAGAGVPIAAWP
;
A
#
# COMPACT_ATOMS: atom_id res chain seq x y z
N MET A 1 -23.11 16.30 -26.94
CA MET A 1 -21.68 16.01 -27.17
C MET A 1 -21.07 15.61 -25.84
N ALA A 2 -20.69 14.34 -25.68
CA ALA A 2 -19.96 13.90 -24.49
C ALA A 2 -18.47 14.20 -24.70
N PHE A 3 -17.93 15.13 -23.93
CA PHE A 3 -16.51 15.46 -23.95
C PHE A 3 -15.77 14.40 -23.13
N TRP A 4 -15.23 13.39 -23.80
CA TRP A 4 -14.36 12.42 -23.15
C TRP A 4 -12.97 13.04 -23.01
N SER A 5 -12.70 13.66 -21.86
CA SER A 5 -11.35 14.06 -21.50
C SER A 5 -10.56 12.82 -21.13
N LYS A 6 -9.56 12.45 -21.92
CA LYS A 6 -8.54 11.47 -21.49
C LYS A 6 -7.94 12.01 -20.18
N LYS A 7 -8.16 11.31 -19.06
CA LYS A 7 -7.42 11.60 -17.81
C LYS A 7 -5.93 11.54 -18.16
N LYS A 8 -5.22 12.63 -17.93
CA LYS A 8 -3.76 12.62 -18.06
C LYS A 8 -3.23 11.66 -16.99
N ALA A 9 -2.37 10.74 -17.40
CA ALA A 9 -1.64 9.88 -16.48
C ALA A 9 -0.96 10.76 -15.42
N GLN A 10 -1.28 10.52 -14.15
CA GLN A 10 -0.54 11.13 -13.06
C GLN A 10 0.79 10.40 -12.90
N PRO A 11 1.89 11.13 -12.69
CA PRO A 11 3.18 10.50 -12.45
C PRO A 11 3.10 9.57 -11.23
N ALA A 12 3.88 8.50 -11.27
CA ALA A 12 4.09 7.62 -10.14
C ALA A 12 4.59 8.47 -8.95
N ALA A 13 3.80 8.49 -7.88
CA ALA A 13 4.14 9.19 -6.65
C ALA A 13 4.40 8.14 -5.57
N VAL A 14 5.54 8.28 -4.89
CA VAL A 14 5.83 7.45 -3.72
C VAL A 14 4.96 7.93 -2.57
N CYS A 15 4.18 7.01 -1.99
CA CYS A 15 3.42 7.20 -0.77
C CYS A 15 4.04 6.44 0.39
N CYS A 16 3.79 6.91 1.60
CA CYS A 16 4.13 6.19 2.80
C CYS A 16 3.02 6.28 3.84
N TYR A 17 2.81 5.17 4.53
CA TYR A 17 1.75 5.01 5.51
C TYR A 17 2.17 4.04 6.61
N GLY A 18 1.71 4.27 7.84
CA GLY A 18 1.91 3.35 8.95
C GLY A 18 2.40 4.05 10.20
N LYS A 19 3.14 3.34 11.04
CA LYS A 19 3.68 3.86 12.30
C LYS A 19 5.19 3.87 12.31
N LEU A 20 5.77 4.85 12.99
CA LEU A 20 7.20 4.92 13.28
C LEU A 20 7.38 5.15 14.78
N THR A 21 8.42 4.57 15.36
CA THR A 21 8.68 4.65 16.81
C THR A 21 8.87 6.09 17.29
N ALA A 22 9.28 6.99 16.39
CA ALA A 22 9.48 8.41 16.66
C ALA A 22 8.17 9.23 16.71
N THR A 23 7.03 8.68 16.30
CA THR A 23 5.74 9.39 16.28
C THR A 23 4.68 8.66 17.09
N GLY A 24 3.78 9.43 17.71
CA GLY A 24 2.64 8.87 18.46
C GLY A 24 1.47 8.45 17.57
N ASP A 25 1.35 9.07 16.39
CA ASP A 25 0.29 8.86 15.42
C ASP A 25 0.80 8.28 14.10
N PHE A 26 -0.16 7.92 13.24
CA PHE A 26 0.10 7.44 11.88
C PHE A 26 0.81 8.50 11.02
N ILE A 27 1.82 8.06 10.29
CA ILE A 27 2.42 8.79 9.19
C ILE A 27 1.54 8.61 7.95
N ARG A 28 1.27 9.70 7.23
CA ARG A 28 0.60 9.70 5.93
C ARG A 28 1.30 10.71 5.03
N HIS A 29 1.94 10.23 3.96
CA HIS A 29 2.54 11.08 2.93
C HIS A 29 2.11 10.59 1.55
N ASN A 30 1.66 11.51 0.69
CA ASN A 30 1.11 11.21 -0.65
C ASN A 30 0.05 10.08 -0.67
N ASN A 31 -0.68 9.90 0.43
CA ASN A 31 -1.63 8.79 0.64
C ASN A 31 -3.09 9.14 0.30
N ALA A 32 -3.31 10.11 -0.59
CA ALA A 32 -4.65 10.61 -0.92
C ALA A 32 -5.35 9.80 -2.03
N GLY A 33 -4.65 8.85 -2.66
CA GLY A 33 -5.21 7.98 -3.69
C GLY A 33 -6.24 6.98 -3.13
N ALA A 34 -7.23 6.62 -3.94
CA ALA A 34 -8.24 5.64 -3.55
C ALA A 34 -7.63 4.26 -3.28
N GLU A 35 -6.63 3.87 -4.07
CA GLU A 35 -5.84 2.65 -3.93
C GLU A 35 -5.08 2.61 -2.60
N CYS A 36 -4.58 3.77 -2.15
CA CYS A 36 -3.90 3.92 -0.86
C CYS A 36 -4.87 3.74 0.32
N ALA A 37 -6.05 4.34 0.23
CA ALA A 37 -7.09 4.21 1.24
C ALA A 37 -7.64 2.77 1.33
N ALA A 38 -7.85 2.12 0.18
CA ALA A 38 -8.30 0.73 0.12
C ALA A 38 -7.25 -0.21 0.71
N PHE A 39 -5.96 -0.01 0.39
CA PHE A 39 -4.88 -0.80 0.97
C PHE A 39 -4.72 -0.58 2.48
N ASP A 40 -4.81 0.66 2.97
CA ASP A 40 -4.82 0.96 4.42
C ASP A 40 -5.95 0.20 5.13
N HIS A 41 -7.16 0.25 4.57
CA HIS A 41 -8.30 -0.47 5.12
C HIS A 41 -8.05 -1.98 5.21
N TRP A 42 -7.62 -2.59 4.09
CA TRP A 42 -7.28 -4.00 4.01
C TRP A 42 -6.16 -4.40 4.99
N LEU A 43 -5.10 -3.60 5.08
CA LEU A 43 -3.96 -3.85 5.96
C LEU A 43 -4.37 -3.76 7.43
N SER A 44 -5.20 -2.78 7.78
CA SER A 44 -5.74 -2.62 9.13
C SER A 44 -6.58 -3.83 9.54
N GLN A 45 -7.44 -4.33 8.66
CA GLN A 45 -8.21 -5.56 8.91
C GLN A 45 -7.29 -6.79 9.02
N SER A 46 -6.31 -6.91 8.15
CA SER A 46 -5.36 -8.03 8.13
C SER A 46 -4.54 -8.11 9.42
N ILE A 47 -4.06 -6.97 9.94
CA ILE A 47 -3.33 -6.91 11.20
C ILE A 47 -4.24 -7.25 12.40
N ASN A 48 -5.49 -6.80 12.39
CA ASN A 48 -6.44 -7.18 13.44
C ASN A 48 -6.72 -8.69 13.42
N LEU A 49 -6.98 -9.27 12.25
CA LEU A 49 -7.15 -10.71 12.08
C LEU A 49 -5.90 -11.49 12.52
N ALA A 50 -4.70 -11.01 12.18
CA ALA A 50 -3.45 -11.63 12.61
C ALA A 50 -3.30 -11.63 14.13
N ARG A 51 -3.65 -10.52 14.81
CA ARG A 51 -3.63 -10.45 16.27
C ARG A 51 -4.63 -11.41 16.91
N GLU A 52 -5.86 -11.46 16.39
CA GLU A 52 -6.90 -12.34 16.90
C GLU A 52 -6.54 -13.82 16.72
N SER A 53 -6.01 -14.19 15.56
CA SER A 53 -5.65 -15.58 15.24
C SER A 53 -4.38 -16.06 15.96
N MET A 54 -3.38 -15.20 16.15
CA MET A 54 -2.10 -15.57 16.76
C MET A 54 -2.07 -15.36 18.28
N GLY A 55 -2.93 -14.50 18.83
CA GLY A 55 -2.95 -14.16 20.25
C GLY A 55 -1.60 -13.67 20.75
N GLU A 56 -1.11 -14.26 21.85
CA GLU A 56 0.17 -13.89 22.47
C GLU A 56 1.38 -14.08 21.54
N SER A 57 1.30 -15.00 20.59
CA SER A 57 2.39 -15.26 19.64
C SER A 57 2.52 -14.20 18.54
N PHE A 58 1.52 -13.30 18.38
CA PHE A 58 1.53 -12.25 17.37
C PHE A 58 2.82 -11.42 17.42
N ALA A 59 3.26 -11.04 18.61
CA ALA A 59 4.44 -10.21 18.80
C ALA A 59 5.71 -10.84 18.19
N THR A 60 5.90 -12.14 18.43
CA THR A 60 7.06 -12.93 17.98
C THR A 60 7.07 -13.08 16.46
N HIS A 61 5.91 -13.24 15.84
CA HIS A 61 5.80 -13.36 14.38
C HIS A 61 5.82 -12.01 13.67
N PHE A 62 5.29 -10.97 14.30
CA PHE A 62 5.21 -9.64 13.73
C PHE A 62 6.58 -8.96 13.71
N GLU A 63 7.38 -9.02 14.77
CA GLU A 63 8.65 -8.27 14.86
C GLU A 63 9.65 -8.49 13.70
N PRO A 64 9.89 -9.72 13.22
CA PRO A 64 10.79 -9.94 12.08
C PRO A 64 10.10 -9.75 10.71
N ALA A 65 8.81 -9.39 10.67
CA ALA A 65 8.05 -9.39 9.44
C ALA A 65 8.49 -8.25 8.48
N LEU A 66 8.74 -8.66 7.24
CA LEU A 66 9.10 -7.81 6.11
C LEU A 66 8.45 -8.41 4.87
N GLY A 67 7.93 -7.58 3.98
CA GLY A 67 7.36 -8.06 2.73
C GLY A 67 7.44 -7.05 1.59
N VAL A 68 7.46 -7.59 0.37
CA VAL A 68 7.20 -6.87 -0.87
C VAL A 68 5.80 -7.25 -1.33
N PHE A 69 5.02 -6.30 -1.82
CA PHE A 69 3.65 -6.55 -2.24
C PHE A 69 3.31 -5.87 -3.55
N ILE A 70 2.41 -6.50 -4.29
CA ILE A 70 1.64 -5.91 -5.39
C ILE A 70 0.18 -5.99 -4.96
N TYR A 71 -0.46 -4.83 -4.85
CA TYR A 71 -1.86 -4.70 -4.53
C TYR A 71 -2.58 -4.16 -5.75
N ARG A 72 -3.50 -4.94 -6.29
CA ARG A 72 -4.23 -4.59 -7.53
C ARG A 72 -5.21 -3.43 -7.32
N GLY A 73 -5.57 -3.10 -6.08
CA GLY A 73 -6.72 -2.25 -5.80
C GLY A 73 -8.01 -3.06 -5.72
N GLU A 74 -9.01 -2.51 -5.05
CA GLU A 74 -10.39 -2.98 -5.11
C GLU A 74 -11.21 -1.88 -5.79
N GLU A 75 -11.82 -2.21 -6.92
CA GLU A 75 -12.95 -1.46 -7.47
C GLU A 75 -14.13 -2.43 -7.56
N GLY A 76 -15.37 -1.93 -7.49
CA GLY A 76 -16.59 -2.75 -7.48
C GLY A 76 -16.75 -3.65 -8.72
N ASP A 77 -17.72 -3.37 -9.58
CA ASP A 77 -17.99 -4.24 -10.75
C ASP A 77 -17.00 -4.03 -11.93
N GLY A 78 -15.86 -3.35 -11.73
CA GLY A 78 -14.92 -2.95 -12.77
C GLY A 78 -13.45 -3.23 -12.45
N GLU A 79 -12.56 -3.13 -13.45
CA GLU A 79 -11.12 -3.27 -13.23
C GLU A 79 -10.53 -1.97 -12.63
N PRO A 80 -9.78 -2.05 -11.51
CA PRO A 80 -9.20 -0.88 -10.88
C PRO A 80 -8.25 -0.13 -11.80
N GLU A 81 -8.45 1.19 -11.93
CA GLU A 81 -7.62 2.08 -12.75
C GLU A 81 -6.15 2.08 -12.27
N ARG A 82 -5.92 1.93 -10.95
CA ARG A 82 -4.59 1.99 -10.33
C ARG A 82 -4.42 0.92 -9.25
N GLY A 83 -3.18 0.42 -9.14
CA GLY A 83 -2.73 -0.44 -8.05
C GLY A 83 -1.54 0.16 -7.30
N LEU A 84 -1.03 -0.58 -6.30
CA LEU A 84 0.15 -0.24 -5.51
C LEU A 84 1.20 -1.33 -5.61
N LEU A 85 2.47 -0.92 -5.78
CA LEU A 85 3.64 -1.77 -5.60
C LEU A 85 4.44 -1.18 -4.44
N GLY A 86 4.84 -2.00 -3.48
CA GLY A 86 5.58 -1.47 -2.34
C GLY A 86 6.26 -2.52 -1.47
N VAL A 87 6.81 -2.00 -0.39
CA VAL A 87 7.43 -2.78 0.68
C VAL A 87 6.79 -2.38 2.00
N TRP A 88 6.76 -3.32 2.95
CA TRP A 88 6.35 -3.05 4.32
C TRP A 88 7.25 -3.77 5.29
N ALA A 89 7.44 -3.17 6.46
CA ALA A 89 8.17 -3.76 7.57
C ALA A 89 7.37 -3.60 8.87
N ALA A 90 7.58 -4.53 9.80
CA ALA A 90 7.09 -4.43 11.15
C ALA A 90 7.54 -3.12 11.81
N SER A 91 6.61 -2.46 12.49
CA SER A 91 6.87 -1.19 13.16
C SER A 91 5.86 -0.96 14.30
N GLY A 92 5.91 0.20 14.93
CA GLY A 92 4.97 0.64 15.95
C GLY A 92 5.13 2.12 16.23
N ASP A 93 4.26 2.67 17.09
CA ASP A 93 4.43 4.04 17.58
C ASP A 93 5.18 4.10 18.91
N SER A 94 5.42 5.32 19.38
CA SER A 94 6.03 5.61 20.69
C SER A 94 5.23 5.07 21.88
N ALA A 95 3.95 4.71 21.71
CA ALA A 95 3.11 4.09 22.75
C ALA A 95 3.19 2.54 22.73
N GLY A 96 4.01 1.96 21.85
CA GLY A 96 4.18 0.50 21.72
C GLY A 96 3.10 -0.20 20.92
N ARG A 97 2.17 0.52 20.27
CA ARG A 97 1.13 -0.08 19.44
C ARG A 97 1.74 -0.56 18.13
N LYS A 98 1.86 -1.87 17.96
CA LYS A 98 2.46 -2.53 16.78
C LYS A 98 1.62 -2.30 15.52
N TYR A 99 2.14 -1.64 14.51
CA TYR A 99 1.49 -1.48 13.21
C TYR A 99 2.58 -1.28 12.15
N PRO A 100 2.50 -1.93 10.99
CA PRO A 100 3.56 -1.88 9.99
C PRO A 100 3.80 -0.47 9.45
N MET A 101 5.01 -0.24 8.93
CA MET A 101 5.30 0.90 8.08
C MET A 101 5.41 0.41 6.63
N MET A 102 4.81 1.14 5.69
CA MET A 102 4.88 0.84 4.27
C MET A 102 5.39 2.04 3.46
N VAL A 103 6.05 1.72 2.36
CA VAL A 103 6.40 2.65 1.29
C VAL A 103 5.97 2.01 -0.02
N ALA A 104 5.20 2.72 -0.82
CA ALA A 104 4.69 2.20 -2.08
C ALA A 104 4.65 3.27 -3.15
N THR A 105 4.49 2.84 -4.39
CA THR A 105 4.18 3.70 -5.53
C THR A 105 2.90 3.20 -6.19
N SER A 106 2.06 4.13 -6.60
CA SER A 106 0.91 3.81 -7.43
C SER A 106 1.33 3.56 -8.87
N TYR A 107 0.77 2.54 -9.49
CA TYR A 107 0.93 2.26 -10.91
C TYR A 107 -0.45 2.25 -11.59
N ASP A 108 -0.48 2.61 -12.87
CA ASP A 108 -1.66 2.49 -13.72
C ASP A 108 -1.68 1.10 -14.36
N TYR A 109 -2.84 0.43 -14.33
CA TYR A 109 -2.94 -0.97 -14.79
C TYR A 109 -2.73 -1.09 -16.30
N GLU A 110 -3.31 -0.19 -17.09
CA GLU A 110 -3.14 -0.15 -18.55
C GLU A 110 -1.68 0.13 -18.93
N GLN A 111 -1.00 1.02 -18.21
CA GLN A 111 0.43 1.26 -18.42
C GLN A 111 1.28 0.04 -18.08
N MET A 112 0.96 -0.66 -16.98
CA MET A 112 1.65 -1.89 -16.59
C MET A 112 1.45 -2.98 -17.65
N LEU A 113 0.24 -3.16 -18.16
CA LEU A 113 -0.05 -4.10 -19.24
C LEU A 113 0.67 -3.71 -20.54
N ALA A 114 0.64 -2.43 -20.91
CA ALA A 114 1.31 -1.91 -22.11
C ALA A 114 2.85 -2.07 -22.05
N ALA A 115 3.44 -1.99 -20.87
CA ALA A 115 4.87 -2.22 -20.66
C ALA A 115 5.29 -3.69 -20.78
N GLY A 116 4.34 -4.63 -20.71
CA GLY A 116 4.59 -6.07 -20.89
C GLY A 116 5.60 -6.65 -19.89
N ALA A 117 6.42 -7.62 -20.33
CA ALA A 117 7.43 -8.25 -19.46
C ALA A 117 8.57 -7.31 -18.99
N GLY A 118 8.62 -6.06 -19.48
CA GLY A 118 9.65 -5.07 -19.11
C GLY A 118 9.40 -4.33 -17.79
N VAL A 119 8.25 -4.55 -17.15
CA VAL A 119 7.81 -3.83 -15.94
C VAL A 119 8.80 -3.85 -14.76
N PRO A 120 9.55 -4.93 -14.45
CA PRO A 120 10.44 -4.92 -13.29
C PRO A 120 11.59 -3.90 -13.38
N ILE A 121 11.92 -3.43 -14.59
CA ILE A 121 13.04 -2.51 -14.83
C ILE A 121 12.56 -1.05 -14.99
N ALA A 122 11.31 -0.83 -15.43
CA ALA A 122 10.79 0.50 -15.73
C ALA A 122 10.30 1.32 -14.52
N ALA A 123 10.19 0.69 -13.34
CA ALA A 123 9.84 1.37 -12.08
C ALA A 123 11.06 1.95 -11.34
N TRP A 124 12.26 1.80 -11.91
CA TRP A 124 13.48 2.41 -11.40
C TRP A 124 13.75 3.72 -12.15
N PRO A 125 13.97 4.86 -11.46
CA PRO A 125 14.24 6.15 -12.11
C PRO A 125 15.54 6.15 -12.92
#